data_AF-L8PID3-F1
#
_entry.id   AF-L8PID3-F1
#
_cell.length_a   1.000
_cell.length_b   1.000
_cell.length_c   1.000
_cell.angle_alpha   90.00
_cell.angle_beta   90.00
_cell.angle_gamma   90.00
#
_symmetry.space_group_name_H-M   'P 1'
#
loop_
_entity.id
_entity.type
_entity.pdbx_description
1 polymer ?
#
loop_
_entity_poly.entity_id
_entity_poly.type
_entity_poly.pdbx_seq_one_letter_code
_entity_poly.pdbx_strand_id
1 'polypeptide(L)'
;MATRRTTTPHIETLVQQLDGDDDASYAARAQLVDIGRDAILTIIGGLPTLGSFGRLTAIEVFEEVADPRCCPALIALLDADDPSVREWARGPDRTRRPPTSPRSSTTWPTTPK
;
A
#
# COMPACT_ATOMS: atom_id res chain seq x y z
N MET A 1 22.44 19.07 -15.73
CA MET A 1 22.42 18.10 -14.62
C MET A 1 21.58 18.67 -13.49
N ALA A 2 20.88 17.80 -12.76
CA ALA A 2 20.10 18.03 -11.53
C ALA A 2 18.59 18.36 -11.66
N THR A 3 17.77 17.31 -11.78
CA THR A 3 16.35 17.30 -11.36
C THR A 3 15.99 15.95 -10.76
N ARG A 4 16.47 15.65 -9.54
CA ARG A 4 16.16 14.38 -8.86
C ARG A 4 15.96 14.49 -7.33
N ARG A 5 15.52 15.65 -6.82
CA ARG A 5 15.36 15.89 -5.37
C ARG A 5 13.92 16.13 -4.89
N THR A 6 12.93 16.11 -5.77
CA THR A 6 11.52 16.38 -5.43
C THR A 6 10.64 15.13 -5.34
N THR A 7 11.09 13.97 -5.82
CA THR A 7 10.28 12.75 -5.88
C THR A 7 10.12 12.07 -4.51
N THR A 8 11.16 12.05 -3.69
CA THR A 8 11.12 11.43 -2.35
C THR A 8 10.11 12.08 -1.38
N PRO A 9 10.08 13.42 -1.19
CA PRO A 9 9.13 14.04 -0.25
C PRO A 9 7.66 13.89 -0.70
N HIS A 10 7.43 13.79 -2.01
CA HIS A 10 6.09 13.52 -2.52
C HIS A 10 5.62 12.10 -2.16
N ILE A 11 6.47 11.08 -2.38
CA ILE A 11 6.14 9.70 -2.00
C ILE A 11 5.93 9.57 -0.49
N GLU A 12 6.76 10.24 0.33
CA GLU A 12 6.56 10.26 1.79
C GLU A 12 5.20 10.85 2.18
N THR A 13 4.76 11.92 1.51
CA THR A 13 3.44 12.52 1.73
C THR A 13 2.32 11.55 1.38
N LEU A 14 2.42 10.87 0.24
CA LEU A 14 1.44 9.86 -0.16
C LEU A 14 1.38 8.70 0.85
N VAL A 15 2.53 8.28 1.39
CA VAL A 15 2.59 7.25 2.43
C VAL A 15 1.82 7.69 3.67
N GLN A 16 2.00 8.92 4.16
CA GLN A 16 1.27 9.42 5.33
C GLN A 16 -0.26 9.50 5.12
N GLN A 17 -0.72 9.56 3.86
CA GLN A 17 -2.15 9.61 3.54
C GLN A 17 -2.83 8.23 3.57
N LEU A 18 -2.07 7.13 3.65
CA LEU A 18 -2.62 5.77 3.57
C LEU A 18 -3.52 5.38 4.75
N ASP A 19 -3.47 6.11 5.87
CA ASP A 19 -4.25 5.79 7.08
C ASP A 19 -5.72 6.25 7.02
N GLY A 20 -6.09 7.06 6.02
CA GLY A 20 -7.47 7.53 5.87
C GLY A 20 -8.38 6.51 5.17
N ASP A 21 -9.67 6.49 5.49
CA ASP A 21 -10.71 5.80 4.69
C ASP A 21 -11.51 6.83 3.87
N ASP A 22 -10.79 7.69 3.16
CA ASP A 22 -11.34 8.78 2.36
C ASP A 22 -10.75 8.79 0.94
N ASP A 23 -11.36 9.58 0.06
CA ASP A 23 -10.94 9.71 -1.34
C ASP A 23 -9.45 10.09 -1.49
N ALA A 24 -8.89 10.83 -0.53
CA ALA A 24 -7.49 11.23 -0.58
C ALA A 24 -6.56 10.03 -0.32
N SER A 25 -6.89 9.16 0.63
CA SER A 25 -6.17 7.91 0.88
C SER A 25 -6.26 6.95 -0.32
N TYR A 26 -7.44 6.80 -0.92
CA TYR A 26 -7.60 5.99 -2.14
C TYR A 26 -6.77 6.56 -3.31
N ALA A 27 -6.79 7.88 -3.50
CA ALA A 27 -5.97 8.54 -4.51
C ALA A 27 -4.47 8.37 -4.23
N ALA A 28 -4.05 8.43 -2.96
CA ALA A 28 -2.66 8.22 -2.57
C ALA A 28 -2.20 6.80 -2.87
N ARG A 29 -3.01 5.79 -2.55
CA ARG A 29 -2.75 4.39 -2.91
C ARG A 29 -2.60 4.23 -4.43
N ALA A 30 -3.55 4.75 -5.20
CA ALA A 30 -3.52 4.65 -6.66
C ALA A 30 -2.26 5.28 -7.26
N GLN A 31 -1.85 6.46 -6.75
CA GLN A 31 -0.62 7.12 -7.19
C GLN A 31 0.63 6.33 -6.81
N LEU A 32 0.69 5.74 -5.62
CA LEU A 32 1.83 4.90 -5.22
C LEU A 32 1.97 3.65 -6.09
N VAL A 33 0.85 3.04 -6.52
CA VAL A 33 0.83 1.95 -7.49
C VAL A 33 1.34 2.42 -8.87
N ASP A 34 0.92 3.60 -9.33
CA ASP A 34 1.36 4.18 -10.60
C ASP A 34 2.86 4.54 -10.61
N ILE A 35 3.37 5.11 -9.51
CA ILE A 35 4.81 5.31 -9.29
C ILE A 35 5.54 3.96 -9.28
N GLY A 36 4.90 2.93 -8.73
CA GLY A 36 5.32 1.55 -8.78
C GLY A 36 6.61 1.31 -8.00
N ARG A 37 7.59 0.68 -8.65
CA ARG A 37 8.83 0.19 -8.04
C ARG A 37 9.61 1.30 -7.31
N ASP A 38 9.53 2.54 -7.76
CA ASP A 38 10.26 3.65 -7.14
C ASP A 38 9.70 4.04 -5.77
N ALA A 39 8.44 3.69 -5.47
CA ALA A 39 7.80 3.97 -4.17
C ALA A 39 8.12 2.94 -3.08
N ILE A 40 8.52 1.71 -3.44
CA ILE A 40 8.55 0.56 -2.53
C ILE A 40 9.43 0.80 -1.30
N LEU A 41 10.65 1.30 -1.47
CA LEU A 41 11.55 1.51 -0.34
C LEU A 41 11.05 2.61 0.61
N THR A 42 10.38 3.63 0.08
CA THR A 42 9.79 4.71 0.88
C THR A 42 8.59 4.20 1.67
N ILE A 43 7.73 3.38 1.05
CA ILE A 43 6.60 2.76 1.74
C ILE A 43 7.11 1.86 2.88
N ILE A 44 8.12 1.02 2.61
CA ILE A 44 8.73 0.16 3.64
C ILE A 44 9.25 0.98 4.82
N GLY A 45 9.96 2.08 4.55
CA GLY A 45 10.46 2.98 5.60
C GLY A 45 9.36 3.68 6.40
N GLY A 46 8.19 3.90 5.78
CA GLY A 46 7.05 4.56 6.40
C GLY A 46 6.07 3.63 7.15
N LEU A 47 6.11 2.32 6.94
CA LEU A 47 5.23 1.36 7.65
C LEU A 47 5.12 1.58 9.18
N PRO A 48 6.20 1.93 9.92
CA PRO A 48 6.10 2.17 11.36
C PRO A 48 5.24 3.38 11.73
N THR A 49 5.07 4.35 10.84
CA THR A 49 4.26 5.54 11.09
C THR A 49 2.78 5.31 10.80
N LEU A 50 2.44 4.21 10.12
CA LEU A 50 1.07 3.88 9.74
C LEU A 50 0.34 3.10 10.84
N GLY A 51 -0.95 3.38 10.98
CA GLY A 51 -1.90 2.56 11.72
C GLY A 51 -2.24 1.25 11.00
N SER A 52 -3.09 0.43 11.61
CA SER A 52 -3.50 -0.87 11.02
C SER A 52 -4.07 -0.71 9.62
N PHE A 53 -4.89 0.33 9.40
CA PHE A 53 -5.51 0.59 8.11
C PHE A 53 -4.45 0.94 7.05
N GLY A 54 -3.56 1.92 7.31
CA GLY A 54 -2.51 2.27 6.36
C GLY A 54 -1.55 1.12 6.07
N ARG A 55 -1.28 0.24 7.04
CA ARG A 55 -0.49 -0.98 6.80
C ARG A 55 -1.20 -1.96 5.87
N LEU A 56 -2.52 -2.14 6.00
CA LEU A 56 -3.30 -2.95 5.07
C LEU A 56 -3.28 -2.34 3.65
N THR A 57 -3.47 -1.03 3.55
CA THR A 57 -3.38 -0.28 2.29
C THR A 57 -2.00 -0.40 1.65
N ALA A 58 -0.92 -0.38 2.46
CA ALA A 58 0.45 -0.58 1.97
C ALA A 58 0.70 -2.01 1.47
N ILE A 59 0.10 -3.04 2.11
CA ILE A 59 0.14 -4.42 1.61
C ILE A 59 -0.51 -4.51 0.22
N GLU A 60 -1.65 -3.83 -0.01
CA GLU A 60 -2.27 -3.78 -1.34
C GLU A 60 -1.33 -3.18 -2.39
N VAL A 61 -0.63 -2.08 -2.07
CA VAL A 61 0.38 -1.51 -2.99
C VAL A 61 1.48 -2.53 -3.30
N PHE A 62 1.96 -3.26 -2.30
CA PHE A 62 2.99 -4.29 -2.51
C PHE A 62 2.51 -5.43 -3.41
N GLU A 63 1.26 -5.86 -3.28
CA GLU A 63 0.66 -6.90 -4.12
C GLU A 63 0.49 -6.44 -5.57
N GLU A 64 -0.05 -5.24 -5.78
CA GLU A 64 -0.30 -4.67 -7.12
C GLU A 64 1.01 -4.37 -7.87
N VAL A 65 2.01 -3.81 -7.18
CA VAL A 65 3.32 -3.49 -7.77
C VAL A 65 4.17 -4.75 -7.98
N ALA A 66 3.96 -5.79 -7.18
CA ALA A 66 4.65 -7.08 -7.24
C ALA A 66 6.19 -6.98 -7.28
N ASP A 67 6.76 -6.03 -6.51
CA ASP A 67 8.21 -5.85 -6.41
C ASP A 67 8.79 -6.71 -5.28
N PRO A 68 9.78 -7.59 -5.56
CA PRO A 68 10.33 -8.50 -4.55
C PRO A 68 11.01 -7.80 -3.37
N ARG A 69 11.32 -6.50 -3.47
CA ARG A 69 11.88 -5.72 -2.35
C ARG A 69 10.89 -5.54 -1.21
N CYS A 70 9.59 -5.78 -1.41
CA CYS A 70 8.60 -5.76 -0.34
C CYS A 70 8.64 -7.01 0.56
N CYS A 71 9.27 -8.12 0.12
CA CYS A 71 9.22 -9.40 0.84
C CYS A 71 9.69 -9.32 2.30
N PRO A 72 10.82 -8.65 2.64
CA PRO A 72 11.21 -8.52 4.05
C PRO A 72 10.18 -7.78 4.90
N ALA A 73 9.51 -6.78 4.33
CA ALA A 73 8.45 -6.04 5.01
C ALA A 73 7.19 -6.89 5.19
N LEU A 74 6.77 -7.64 4.18
CA LEU A 74 5.65 -8.58 4.30
C LEU A 74 5.92 -9.65 5.37
N ILE A 75 7.15 -10.20 5.42
CA ILE A 75 7.54 -11.15 6.46
C ILE A 75 7.43 -10.52 7.85
N ALA A 76 7.90 -9.28 8.03
CA ALA A 76 7.78 -8.59 9.31
C ALA A 76 6.32 -8.33 9.73
N LEU A 77 5.43 -8.08 8.77
CA LEU A 77 4.00 -7.86 9.03
C LEU A 77 3.26 -9.14 9.45
N LEU A 78 3.84 -10.33 9.24
CA LEU A 78 3.28 -11.60 9.75
C LEU A 78 3.24 -11.66 11.29
N ASP A 79 4.02 -10.83 11.96
CA ASP A 79 4.10 -10.72 13.42
C ASP A 79 3.42 -9.44 13.97
N ALA A 80 2.66 -8.71 13.14
CA ALA A 80 1.97 -7.50 13.57
C ALA A 80 0.94 -7.75 14.70
N ASP A 81 0.75 -6.77 15.58
CA ASP A 81 -0.27 -6.87 16.65
C ASP A 81 -1.69 -7.01 16.08
N ASP A 82 -1.96 -6.30 14.99
CA ASP A 82 -3.25 -6.33 14.32
C ASP A 82 -3.44 -7.66 13.57
N PRO A 83 -4.48 -8.45 13.90
CA PRO A 83 -4.70 -9.75 13.29
C PRO A 83 -5.00 -9.64 11.80
N SER A 84 -5.69 -8.58 11.34
CA SER A 84 -5.96 -8.36 9.93
C SER A 84 -4.66 -8.12 9.18
N VAL A 85 -3.77 -7.28 9.70
CA VAL A 85 -2.44 -7.02 9.09
C VAL A 85 -1.65 -8.32 8.94
N ARG A 86 -1.59 -9.16 10.00
CA ARG A 86 -0.91 -10.47 9.94
C ARG A 86 -1.52 -11.41 8.93
N GLU A 87 -2.84 -11.42 8.88
CA GLU A 87 -3.57 -12.25 7.94
C GLU A 87 -3.14 -11.82 6.53
N TRP A 88 -3.28 -10.55 6.19
CA TRP A 88 -3.03 -10.00 4.85
C TRP A 88 -1.57 -10.13 4.40
N ALA A 89 -0.62 -9.99 5.32
CA ALA A 89 0.80 -10.18 5.03
C ALA A 89 1.17 -11.60 4.56
N ARG A 90 0.31 -12.60 4.79
CA ARG A 90 0.50 -13.98 4.27
C ARG A 90 0.33 -14.06 2.76
N GLY A 91 -0.19 -13.01 2.13
CA GLY A 91 -0.53 -12.97 0.72
C GLY A 91 -1.97 -13.42 0.44
N PRO A 92 -2.35 -13.44 -0.84
CA PRO A 92 -3.73 -13.60 -1.25
C PRO A 92 -4.24 -15.01 -0.90
N ASP A 93 -5.12 -15.07 0.09
CA ASP A 93 -6.15 -16.10 0.15
C ASP A 93 -7.32 -15.56 -0.68
N ARG A 94 -7.74 -16.31 -1.70
CA ARG A 94 -8.79 -15.89 -2.66
C ARG A 94 -10.16 -15.63 -2.02
N THR A 95 -10.28 -15.83 -0.71
CA THR A 95 -11.50 -15.62 0.08
C THR A 95 -11.50 -14.34 0.91
N ARG A 96 -10.38 -13.57 0.96
CA ARG A 96 -10.33 -12.30 1.70
C ARG A 96 -11.19 -11.23 1.04
N ARG A 97 -12.02 -10.57 1.85
CA ARG A 97 -12.70 -9.33 1.48
C ARG A 97 -11.76 -8.15 1.78
N PRO A 98 -11.53 -7.22 0.84
CA PRO A 98 -10.59 -6.12 1.05
C PRO A 98 -10.97 -5.25 2.25
N PRO A 99 -9.96 -4.69 2.95
CA PRO A 99 -10.16 -3.85 4.14
C PRO A 99 -11.07 -2.65 3.87
N THR A 100 -11.22 -2.27 2.59
CA THR A 100 -11.94 -1.11 2.09
C THR A 100 -13.06 -1.45 1.13
N SER A 101 -13.86 -2.48 1.38
CA SER A 101 -15.13 -2.57 0.64
C SER A 101 -16.18 -1.68 1.31
N PRO A 102 -16.45 -0.44 0.82
CA PRO A 102 -17.75 0.15 1.03
C PRO A 102 -18.75 -0.79 0.39
N ARG A 103 -19.83 -1.03 1.12
CA ARG A 103 -20.97 -1.81 0.64
C ARG A 103 -21.46 -1.14 -0.66
N SER A 104 -21.32 -1.86 -1.78
CA SER A 104 -21.93 -1.60 -3.09
C SER A 104 -21.18 -0.68 -4.07
N SER A 105 -20.86 -1.25 -5.24
CA SER A 105 -20.74 -0.57 -6.52
C SER A 105 -19.61 0.46 -6.68
N THR A 106 -18.39 0.00 -7.00
CA THR A 106 -17.58 0.60 -8.08
C THR A 106 -16.48 -0.39 -8.44
N THR A 107 -16.63 -0.94 -9.65
CA THR A 107 -15.60 -1.59 -10.44
C THR A 107 -14.31 -0.81 -10.42
N TRP A 108 -13.24 -1.45 -9.97
CA TRP A 108 -11.88 -1.07 -10.32
C TRP A 108 -11.79 -0.99 -11.86
N PRO A 109 -11.12 0.02 -12.46
CA PRO A 109 -10.68 -0.14 -13.83
C PRO A 109 -9.58 -1.21 -13.80
N THR A 110 -9.94 -2.47 -14.06
CA THR A 110 -8.98 -3.43 -14.60
C THR A 110 -8.49 -2.83 -15.90
N THR A 111 -7.32 -2.20 -15.88
CA THR A 111 -6.58 -1.85 -17.08
C THR A 111 -6.17 -3.17 -17.74
N PRO A 112 -6.71 -3.51 -18.93
CA PRO A 112 -6.16 -4.63 -19.68
C PRO A 112 -4.79 -4.20 -20.23
N LYS A 113 -3.82 -5.11 -20.19
CA LYS A 113 -2.58 -4.98 -20.98
C LYS A 113 -2.88 -5.06 -22.47
#